data_AF-X1C6Z8-F1
#
_entry.id   AF-X1C6Z8-F1
#
_cell.length_a   1.000
_cell.length_b   1.000
_cell.length_c   1.000
_cell.angle_alpha   90.00
_cell.angle_beta   90.00
_cell.angle_gamma   90.00
#
_symmetry.space_group_name_H-M   'P 1'
#
loop_
_entity.id
_entity.type
_entity.pdbx_description
1 polymer ?
#
loop_
_entity_poly.entity_id
_entity_poly.type
_entity_poly.pdbx_seq_one_letter_code
_entity_poly.pdbx_strand_id
1 'polypeptide(L)'
;KQFFKANHCYGDKSAVGKVGFIGYSAELLIHYYGDLQNLFSNFTKLKDNPIDFHNRPINELEKIHHFQNDYIIITDPVDKNRNVASAISEKAYKYCNQRIKEFLDNPDKNYFLIENIPEIDITAIDSSLAEKIFIVEFKNENREIHYTINRDKLYSLGDSIKANGEKEFSHAERFGQIEFEFYSYVID
;
A
#
# COMPACT_ATOMS: atom_id res chain seq x y z
N LYS A 1 -4.51 8.17 -12.21
CA LYS A 1 -3.12 8.52 -11.77
C LYS A 1 -3.09 9.73 -10.85
N GLN A 2 -3.57 10.92 -11.27
CA GLN A 2 -3.54 12.14 -10.44
C GLN A 2 -4.19 11.94 -9.07
N PHE A 3 -5.38 11.35 -9.04
CA PHE A 3 -6.07 10.98 -7.80
C PHE A 3 -5.17 10.16 -6.85
N PHE A 4 -4.54 9.07 -7.34
CA PHE A 4 -3.65 8.27 -6.50
C PHE A 4 -2.46 9.06 -5.96
N LYS A 5 -1.90 10.00 -6.73
CA LYS A 5 -0.79 10.85 -6.25
C LYS A 5 -1.25 11.82 -5.17
N ALA A 6 -2.34 12.54 -5.43
CA ALA A 6 -2.92 13.53 -4.52
C ALA A 6 -3.40 12.91 -3.20
N ASN A 7 -3.79 11.63 -3.23
CA ASN A 7 -4.26 10.91 -2.05
C ASN A 7 -3.19 10.02 -1.40
N HIS A 8 -1.92 10.13 -1.81
CA HIS A 8 -0.82 9.30 -1.29
C HIS A 8 -1.09 7.79 -1.41
N CYS A 9 -1.61 7.36 -2.55
CA CYS A 9 -1.84 5.94 -2.90
C CYS A 9 -0.98 5.51 -4.10
N TYR A 10 0.03 6.30 -4.50
CA TYR A 10 0.76 6.07 -5.76
C TYR A 10 2.19 5.59 -5.53
N GLY A 11 2.47 4.36 -5.99
CA GLY A 11 3.81 3.78 -5.99
C GLY A 11 4.50 3.82 -4.62
N ASP A 12 5.78 4.15 -4.61
CA ASP A 12 6.62 4.32 -3.43
C ASP A 12 6.30 5.58 -2.59
N LYS A 13 5.52 6.51 -3.15
CA LYS A 13 4.99 7.69 -2.43
C LYS A 13 3.65 7.42 -1.74
N SER A 14 3.27 6.14 -1.61
CA SER A 14 2.11 5.76 -0.81
C SER A 14 2.36 6.15 0.65
N ALA A 15 1.39 6.80 1.31
CA ALA A 15 1.52 7.16 2.72
C ALA A 15 1.39 5.93 3.65
N VAL A 16 0.79 4.87 3.13
CA VAL A 16 0.47 3.66 3.89
C VAL A 16 0.82 2.43 3.07
N GLY A 17 1.50 1.48 3.71
CA GLY A 17 1.92 0.22 3.12
C GLY A 17 3.11 0.34 2.18
N LYS A 18 3.66 -0.81 1.79
CA LYS A 18 4.96 -0.91 1.11
C LYS A 18 5.02 -0.19 -0.24
N VAL A 19 3.97 -0.34 -1.05
CA VAL A 19 3.80 0.29 -2.37
C VAL A 19 2.31 0.46 -2.63
N GLY A 20 1.92 1.61 -3.17
CA GLY A 20 0.58 1.89 -3.68
C GLY A 20 0.40 1.49 -5.15
N PHE A 21 -0.66 1.99 -5.78
CA PHE A 21 -0.93 1.75 -7.20
C PHE A 21 0.11 2.44 -8.07
N ILE A 22 0.69 1.71 -9.02
CA ILE A 22 1.66 2.24 -9.99
C ILE A 22 0.98 2.67 -11.29
N GLY A 23 1.68 3.46 -12.11
CA GLY A 23 1.15 3.99 -13.37
C GLY A 23 0.56 2.92 -14.28
N TYR A 24 1.23 1.78 -14.41
CA TYR A 24 0.77 0.68 -15.25
C TYR A 24 -0.50 0.01 -14.71
N SER A 25 -0.56 -0.27 -13.40
CA SER A 25 -1.79 -0.79 -12.77
C SER A 25 -2.98 0.15 -12.97
N ALA A 26 -2.75 1.48 -12.91
CA ALA A 26 -3.80 2.46 -13.12
C ALA A 26 -4.32 2.47 -14.56
N GLU A 27 -3.47 2.21 -15.55
CA GLU A 27 -3.87 2.08 -16.96
C GLU A 27 -4.71 0.82 -17.18
N LEU A 28 -4.27 -0.33 -16.63
CA LEU A 28 -5.02 -1.59 -16.73
C LEU A 28 -6.39 -1.51 -16.07
N LEU A 29 -6.47 -0.86 -14.90
CA LEU A 29 -7.75 -0.62 -14.21
C LEU A 29 -8.71 0.20 -15.07
N ILE A 30 -8.24 1.30 -15.67
CA ILE A 30 -9.07 2.10 -16.57
C ILE A 30 -9.42 1.34 -17.85
N HIS A 31 -8.49 0.56 -18.40
CA HIS A 31 -8.77 -0.27 -19.57
C HIS A 31 -9.88 -1.30 -19.30
N TYR A 32 -9.88 -1.91 -18.11
CA TYR A 32 -10.89 -2.89 -17.70
C TYR A 32 -12.25 -2.25 -17.37
N TYR A 33 -12.27 -1.17 -16.59
CA TYR A 33 -13.51 -0.52 -16.14
C TYR A 33 -14.04 0.57 -17.08
N GLY A 34 -13.30 0.92 -18.14
CA GLY A 34 -13.64 1.93 -19.14
C GLY A 34 -13.34 3.37 -18.71
N ASP A 35 -13.76 3.76 -17.50
CA ASP A 35 -13.59 5.11 -16.98
C ASP A 35 -13.35 5.16 -15.47
N LEU A 36 -13.05 6.37 -14.97
CA LEU A 36 -12.73 6.60 -13.56
C LEU A 36 -13.93 6.38 -12.63
N GLN A 37 -15.15 6.73 -13.07
CA GLN A 37 -16.35 6.63 -12.25
C GLN A 37 -16.73 5.15 -12.04
N ASN A 38 -16.65 4.36 -13.10
CA ASN A 38 -16.86 2.92 -13.05
C ASN A 38 -15.78 2.22 -12.23
N LEU A 39 -14.51 2.61 -12.39
CA LEU A 39 -13.43 2.10 -11.55
C LEU A 39 -13.71 2.38 -10.07
N PHE A 40 -14.03 3.61 -9.70
CA PHE A 40 -14.24 4.00 -8.30
C PHE A 40 -15.46 3.32 -7.68
N SER A 41 -16.56 3.23 -8.43
CA SER A 41 -17.79 2.57 -7.96
C SER A 41 -17.62 1.06 -7.75
N ASN A 42 -16.63 0.44 -8.40
CA ASN A 42 -16.35 -0.99 -8.33
C ASN A 42 -15.03 -1.31 -7.61
N PHE A 43 -14.33 -0.32 -7.06
CA PHE A 43 -12.97 -0.50 -6.57
C PHE A 43 -12.87 -1.57 -5.48
N THR A 44 -13.85 -1.63 -4.57
CA THR A 44 -13.95 -2.62 -3.49
C THR A 44 -13.96 -4.07 -3.99
N LYS A 45 -14.42 -4.30 -5.23
CA LYS A 45 -14.58 -5.62 -5.82
C LYS A 45 -13.26 -6.25 -6.26
N LEU A 46 -12.18 -5.48 -6.37
CA LEU A 46 -10.86 -5.96 -6.81
C LEU A 46 -10.29 -7.06 -5.91
N LYS A 47 -10.68 -7.09 -4.62
CA LYS A 47 -10.29 -8.16 -3.70
C LYS A 47 -10.89 -9.50 -4.08
N ASP A 48 -12.17 -9.52 -4.40
CA ASP A 48 -12.93 -10.75 -4.60
C ASP A 48 -13.05 -11.12 -6.09
N ASN A 49 -12.72 -10.19 -7.00
CA ASN A 49 -12.83 -10.35 -8.44
C ASN A 49 -11.48 -10.00 -9.10
N PRO A 50 -10.58 -10.99 -9.25
CA PRO A 50 -9.36 -10.85 -10.04
C PRO A 50 -9.64 -10.32 -11.45
N ILE A 51 -8.81 -9.38 -11.90
CA ILE A 51 -8.81 -8.94 -13.30
C ILE A 51 -7.81 -9.83 -14.04
N ASP A 52 -8.31 -10.72 -14.91
CA ASP A 52 -7.46 -11.51 -15.79
C ASP A 52 -7.67 -11.20 -17.28
N PHE A 53 -6.62 -10.71 -17.93
CA PHE A 53 -6.62 -10.41 -19.37
C PHE A 53 -6.36 -11.65 -20.25
N HIS A 54 -6.12 -12.82 -19.65
CA HIS A 54 -5.92 -14.09 -20.36
C HIS A 54 -7.15 -15.00 -20.33
N ASN A 55 -8.29 -14.52 -19.81
CA ASN A 55 -9.57 -15.24 -19.71
C ASN A 55 -9.50 -16.58 -18.96
N ARG A 56 -8.63 -16.70 -17.96
CA ARG A 56 -8.53 -17.87 -17.09
C ARG A 56 -9.59 -17.81 -15.99
N PRO A 57 -10.12 -18.97 -15.57
CA PRO A 57 -10.98 -19.04 -14.40
C PRO A 57 -10.20 -18.80 -13.10
N ILE A 58 -10.89 -18.33 -12.06
CA ILE A 58 -10.27 -17.97 -10.77
C ILE A 58 -9.46 -19.10 -10.13
N ASN A 59 -9.95 -20.33 -10.25
CA ASN A 59 -9.28 -21.53 -9.73
C ASN A 59 -7.96 -21.86 -10.45
N GLU A 60 -7.71 -21.32 -11.64
CA GLU A 60 -6.40 -21.38 -12.29
C GLU A 60 -5.46 -20.31 -11.76
N LEU A 61 -5.97 -19.11 -11.47
CA LEU A 61 -5.17 -18.04 -10.87
C LEU A 61 -4.69 -18.42 -9.47
N GLU A 62 -5.55 -19.03 -8.66
CA GLU A 62 -5.23 -19.50 -7.30
C GLU A 62 -4.15 -20.59 -7.26
N LYS A 63 -3.95 -21.32 -8.37
CA LYS A 63 -2.90 -22.34 -8.52
C LYS A 63 -1.53 -21.73 -8.84
N ILE A 64 -1.47 -20.46 -9.23
CA ILE A 64 -0.22 -19.79 -9.53
C ILE A 64 0.47 -19.45 -8.21
N HIS A 65 1.54 -20.19 -7.88
CA HIS A 65 2.17 -20.14 -6.57
C HIS A 65 2.53 -18.72 -6.11
N HIS A 66 3.09 -17.90 -7.00
CA HIS A 66 3.50 -16.55 -6.67
C HIS A 66 2.36 -15.52 -6.63
N PHE A 67 1.10 -15.92 -6.91
CA PHE A 67 -0.08 -15.07 -6.68
C PHE A 67 -0.72 -15.32 -5.31
N GLN A 68 -0.39 -16.42 -4.63
CA GLN A 68 -1.11 -16.89 -3.42
C GLN A 68 -1.04 -15.93 -2.24
N ASN A 69 0.00 -15.09 -2.19
CA ASN A 69 0.20 -14.11 -1.13
C ASN A 69 -0.15 -12.68 -1.56
N ASP A 70 -0.60 -12.49 -2.81
CA ASP A 70 -0.95 -11.18 -3.33
C ASP A 70 -2.37 -10.81 -2.87
N TYR A 71 -2.58 -9.55 -2.47
CA TYR A 71 -3.87 -9.12 -1.93
C TYR A 71 -4.96 -8.92 -2.99
N ILE A 72 -4.56 -8.44 -4.16
CA ILE A 72 -5.42 -8.29 -5.34
C ILE A 72 -4.65 -8.80 -6.56
N ILE A 73 -5.38 -9.28 -7.57
CA ILE A 73 -4.80 -9.82 -8.80
C ILE A 73 -5.25 -8.96 -9.98
N ILE A 74 -4.26 -8.38 -10.67
CA ILE A 74 -4.41 -7.70 -11.95
C ILE A 74 -3.34 -8.29 -12.87
N THR A 75 -3.73 -9.20 -13.77
CA THR A 75 -2.74 -9.88 -14.60
C THR A 75 -2.17 -8.95 -15.67
N ASP A 76 -0.94 -9.20 -16.09
CA ASP A 76 -0.34 -8.46 -17.19
C ASP A 76 -0.84 -9.04 -18.53
N PRO A 77 -1.43 -8.26 -19.44
CA PRO A 77 -1.88 -8.75 -20.75
C PRO A 77 -0.73 -9.28 -21.64
N VAL A 78 0.51 -8.91 -21.38
CA VAL A 78 1.71 -9.36 -22.12
C VAL A 78 2.34 -10.60 -21.47
N ASP A 79 2.34 -10.67 -20.13
CA ASP A 79 2.90 -11.79 -19.37
C ASP A 79 1.84 -12.45 -18.49
N LYS A 80 1.35 -13.61 -18.94
CA LYS A 80 0.33 -14.40 -18.23
C LYS A 80 0.72 -14.81 -16.81
N ASN A 81 2.02 -14.85 -16.50
CA ASN A 81 2.52 -15.23 -15.18
C ASN A 81 2.82 -14.01 -14.31
N ARG A 82 2.47 -12.79 -14.72
CA ARG A 82 2.74 -11.59 -13.93
C ARG A 82 1.45 -11.02 -13.33
N ASN A 83 1.47 -10.82 -12.01
CA ASN A 83 0.50 -9.96 -11.34
C ASN A 83 1.10 -8.56 -11.22
N VAL A 84 0.48 -7.58 -11.88
CA VAL A 84 0.89 -6.18 -11.87
C VAL A 84 0.67 -5.53 -10.48
N ALA A 85 -0.21 -6.11 -9.67
CA ALA A 85 -0.54 -5.62 -8.35
C ALA A 85 0.17 -6.36 -7.20
N SER A 86 1.16 -7.23 -7.48
CA SER A 86 1.84 -8.03 -6.45
C SER A 86 2.52 -7.22 -5.35
N ALA A 87 2.94 -5.98 -5.66
CA ALA A 87 3.54 -5.08 -4.66
C ALA A 87 2.51 -4.32 -3.81
N ILE A 88 1.22 -4.35 -4.18
CA ILE A 88 0.16 -3.58 -3.52
C ILE A 88 -0.33 -4.37 -2.30
N SER A 89 0.10 -3.92 -1.11
CA SER A 89 -0.30 -4.53 0.16
C SER A 89 -1.80 -4.33 0.46
N GLU A 90 -2.35 -5.17 1.34
CA GLU A 90 -3.69 -5.00 1.89
C GLU A 90 -3.92 -3.60 2.47
N LYS A 91 -2.94 -3.10 3.24
CA LYS A 91 -3.02 -1.79 3.90
C LYS A 91 -3.11 -0.65 2.88
N ALA A 92 -2.29 -0.70 1.83
CA ALA A 92 -2.30 0.27 0.73
C ALA A 92 -3.62 0.23 -0.06
N TYR A 93 -4.15 -0.97 -0.34
CA TYR A 93 -5.45 -1.13 -0.98
C TYR A 93 -6.58 -0.54 -0.14
N LYS A 94 -6.66 -0.90 1.14
CA LYS A 94 -7.72 -0.41 2.06
C LYS A 94 -7.68 1.09 2.20
N TYR A 95 -6.49 1.67 2.32
CA TYR A 95 -6.30 3.11 2.37
C TYR A 95 -6.79 3.78 1.07
N CYS A 96 -6.40 3.28 -0.09
CA CYS A 96 -6.89 3.80 -1.38
C CYS A 96 -8.41 3.69 -1.51
N ASN A 97 -8.99 2.56 -1.10
CA ASN A 97 -10.43 2.35 -1.09
C ASN A 97 -11.15 3.36 -0.18
N GLN A 98 -10.61 3.64 1.00
CA GLN A 98 -11.15 4.65 1.91
C GLN A 98 -11.12 6.04 1.26
N ARG A 99 -10.01 6.44 0.64
CA ARG A 99 -9.90 7.73 -0.07
C ARG A 99 -10.88 7.84 -1.24
N ILE A 100 -11.11 6.75 -1.98
CA ILE A 100 -12.13 6.70 -3.04
C ILE A 100 -13.52 6.86 -2.45
N LYS A 101 -13.84 6.16 -1.36
CA LYS A 101 -15.14 6.28 -0.70
C LYS A 101 -15.41 7.71 -0.25
N GLU A 102 -14.44 8.34 0.43
CA GLU A 102 -14.59 9.73 0.89
C GLU A 102 -14.78 10.71 -0.27
N PHE A 103 -14.11 10.48 -1.40
CA PHE A 103 -14.33 11.25 -2.63
C PHE A 103 -15.73 11.03 -3.22
N LEU A 104 -16.24 9.79 -3.23
CA LEU A 104 -17.58 9.49 -3.74
C LEU A 104 -18.68 10.07 -2.84
N ASP A 105 -18.47 10.04 -1.52
CA ASP A 105 -19.41 10.55 -0.51
C ASP A 105 -19.46 12.09 -0.54
N ASN A 106 -18.31 12.76 -0.71
CA ASN A 106 -18.22 14.22 -0.80
C ASN A 106 -17.18 14.65 -1.86
N PRO A 107 -17.57 14.73 -3.15
CA PRO A 107 -16.64 15.05 -4.23
C PRO A 107 -16.04 16.45 -4.10
N ASP A 108 -14.71 16.52 -4.11
CA ASP A 108 -13.96 17.78 -4.04
C ASP A 108 -12.74 17.74 -4.97
N LYS A 109 -12.38 18.89 -5.55
CA LYS A 109 -11.20 19.04 -6.42
C LYS A 109 -9.88 18.75 -5.68
N ASN A 110 -9.85 18.92 -4.35
CA ASN A 110 -8.69 18.71 -3.50
C ASN A 110 -8.21 17.25 -3.55
N TYR A 111 -9.10 16.28 -3.83
CA TYR A 111 -8.70 14.89 -4.10
C TYR A 111 -7.82 14.72 -5.36
N PHE A 112 -7.60 15.78 -6.13
CA PHE A 112 -6.75 15.81 -7.30
C PHE A 112 -5.61 16.85 -7.18
N LEU A 113 -5.51 17.56 -6.06
CA LEU A 113 -4.41 18.48 -5.77
C LEU A 113 -3.33 17.74 -4.97
N ILE A 114 -2.09 17.77 -5.46
CA ILE A 114 -0.98 17.14 -4.75
C ILE A 114 -0.52 18.13 -3.68
N GLU A 115 -0.77 17.78 -2.43
CA GLU A 115 -0.28 18.50 -1.26
C GLU A 115 0.78 17.65 -0.55
N ASN A 116 1.69 18.30 0.15
CA ASN A 116 2.61 17.60 1.04
C ASN A 116 1.85 17.16 2.28
N ILE A 117 2.31 16.06 2.89
CA ILE A 117 1.80 15.64 4.20
C ILE A 117 2.09 16.80 5.17
N PRO A 118 1.08 17.35 5.86
CA PRO A 118 1.28 18.47 6.76
C PRO A 118 2.17 18.04 7.94
N GLU A 119 3.05 18.95 8.36
CA GLU A 119 3.79 18.76 9.60
C GLU A 119 2.82 18.77 10.78
N ILE A 120 2.96 17.79 11.67
CA ILE A 120 2.14 17.68 12.88
C ILE A 120 2.92 18.33 14.02
N ASP A 121 2.24 19.20 14.77
CA ASP A 121 2.76 19.67 16.06
C ASP A 121 2.72 18.52 17.07
N ILE A 122 3.88 17.94 17.34
CA ILE A 122 4.04 16.82 18.28
C ILE A 122 3.57 17.21 19.69
N THR A 123 3.65 18.50 20.06
CA THR A 123 3.19 18.98 21.36
C THR A 123 1.67 18.96 21.50
N ALA A 124 0.94 18.91 20.38
CA ALA A 124 -0.51 18.75 20.35
C ALA A 124 -0.95 17.27 20.41
N ILE A 125 -0.02 16.31 20.36
CA ILE A 125 -0.32 14.89 20.48
C ILE A 125 -0.56 14.54 21.96
N ASP A 126 -1.61 13.76 22.23
CA ASP A 126 -1.91 13.23 23.56
C ASP A 126 -0.68 12.51 24.15
N SER A 127 -0.27 12.90 25.37
CA SER A 127 0.92 12.36 26.02
C SER A 127 0.87 10.84 26.18
N SER A 128 -0.32 10.26 26.40
CA SER A 128 -0.51 8.81 26.50
C SER A 128 -0.30 8.07 25.18
N LEU A 129 -0.47 8.75 24.05
CA LEU A 129 -0.15 8.22 22.74
C LEU A 129 1.35 8.37 22.44
N ALA A 130 1.94 9.52 22.80
CA ALA A 130 3.37 9.76 22.62
C ALA A 130 4.24 8.71 23.32
N GLU A 131 3.85 8.27 24.53
CA GLU A 131 4.53 7.20 25.28
C GLU A 131 4.52 5.82 24.59
N LYS A 132 3.63 5.63 23.61
CA LYS A 132 3.47 4.36 22.86
C LYS A 132 4.06 4.42 21.45
N ILE A 133 4.59 5.57 21.04
CA ILE A 133 5.18 5.77 19.72
C ILE A 133 6.69 5.65 19.84
N PHE A 134 7.27 4.77 19.02
CA PHE A 134 8.72 4.61 18.88
C PHE A 134 9.12 5.02 17.48
N ILE A 135 10.06 5.96 17.39
CA ILE A 135 10.59 6.46 16.11
C ILE A 135 12.06 6.05 16.01
N VAL A 136 12.41 5.39 14.93
CA VAL A 136 13.79 5.01 14.61
C VAL A 136 14.14 5.60 13.25
N GLU A 137 15.13 6.49 13.24
CA GLU A 137 15.59 7.16 12.03
C GLU A 137 16.89 6.53 11.51
N PHE A 138 16.95 6.29 10.19
CA PHE A 138 18.12 5.76 9.51
C PHE A 138 18.55 6.70 8.40
N LYS A 139 19.85 6.88 8.25
CA LYS A 139 20.45 7.62 7.13
C LYS A 139 21.06 6.62 6.14
N ASN A 140 20.72 6.76 4.85
CA ASN A 140 21.38 5.97 3.82
C ASN A 140 22.81 6.48 3.59
N GLU A 141 23.81 5.67 3.97
CA GLU A 141 25.22 6.00 3.78
C GLU A 141 25.73 5.70 2.37
N ASN A 142 25.10 4.76 1.65
CA ASN A 142 25.51 4.36 0.31
C ASN A 142 24.47 4.76 -0.73
N ARG A 143 24.76 5.84 -1.47
CA ARG A 143 23.89 6.38 -2.52
C ARG A 143 23.75 5.48 -3.75
N GLU A 144 24.65 4.51 -3.94
CA GLU A 144 24.55 3.52 -5.03
C GLU A 144 23.48 2.46 -4.76
N ILE A 145 23.13 2.23 -3.48
CA ILE A 145 22.07 1.29 -3.12
C ILE A 145 20.72 1.96 -3.37
N HIS A 146 19.97 1.41 -4.33
CA HIS A 146 18.62 1.86 -4.61
C HIS A 146 17.74 1.76 -3.35
N TYR A 147 17.02 2.83 -3.03
CA TYR A 147 16.28 2.97 -1.76
C TYR A 147 15.29 1.83 -1.48
N THR A 148 14.74 1.20 -2.52
CA THR A 148 13.83 0.05 -2.38
C THR A 148 14.47 -1.13 -1.67
N ILE A 149 15.78 -1.34 -1.82
CA ILE A 149 16.51 -2.41 -1.11
C ILE A 149 16.51 -2.13 0.39
N ASN A 150 16.77 -0.88 0.78
CA ASN A 150 16.77 -0.46 2.19
C ASN A 150 15.37 -0.52 2.77
N ARG A 151 14.37 0.00 2.05
CA ARG A 151 12.95 -0.10 2.43
C ARG A 151 12.55 -1.54 2.72
N ASP A 152 12.85 -2.45 1.79
CA ASP A 152 12.43 -3.85 1.92
C ASP A 152 13.06 -4.54 3.14
N LYS A 153 14.33 -4.23 3.46
CA LYS A 153 14.98 -4.68 4.69
C LYS A 153 14.34 -4.09 5.95
N LEU A 154 13.95 -2.81 5.91
CA LEU A 154 13.33 -2.14 7.04
C LEU A 154 11.91 -2.64 7.31
N TYR A 155 11.14 -2.99 6.27
CA TYR A 155 9.88 -3.71 6.42
C TYR A 155 10.11 -5.09 7.05
N SER A 156 11.10 -5.85 6.57
CA SER A 156 11.45 -7.14 7.17
C SER A 156 11.84 -7.03 8.66
N LEU A 157 12.56 -5.96 9.04
CA LEU A 157 12.85 -5.65 10.43
C LEU A 157 11.58 -5.30 11.23
N GLY A 158 10.70 -4.45 10.67
CA GLY A 158 9.43 -4.10 11.30
C GLY A 158 8.51 -5.30 11.54
N ASP A 159 8.41 -6.19 10.55
CA ASP A 159 7.66 -7.45 10.66
C ASP A 159 8.23 -8.35 11.76
N SER A 160 9.57 -8.41 11.86
CA SER A 160 10.25 -9.14 12.94
C SER A 160 9.98 -8.52 14.31
N ILE A 161 10.03 -7.19 14.43
CA ILE A 161 9.71 -6.47 15.68
C ILE A 161 8.26 -6.74 16.09
N LYS A 162 7.31 -6.64 15.15
CA LYS A 162 5.90 -6.96 15.41
C LYS A 162 5.74 -8.40 15.87
N ALA A 163 6.25 -9.38 15.12
CA ALA A 163 6.09 -10.79 15.45
C ALA A 163 6.63 -11.14 16.85
N ASN A 164 7.82 -10.63 17.20
CA ASN A 164 8.44 -10.90 18.50
C ASN A 164 7.90 -10.01 19.63
N GLY A 165 7.36 -8.84 19.30
CA GLY A 165 6.86 -7.85 20.26
C GLY A 165 5.39 -8.08 20.65
N GLU A 166 4.57 -8.64 19.75
CA GLU A 166 3.19 -8.99 20.08
C GLU A 166 3.12 -10.29 20.88
N LYS A 167 3.95 -11.28 20.54
CA LYS A 167 3.92 -12.63 21.13
C LYS A 167 5.31 -13.19 21.41
N GLU A 168 5.43 -13.97 22.48
CA GLU A 168 6.59 -14.83 22.71
C GLU A 168 6.56 -16.10 21.84
N PHE A 169 7.68 -16.83 21.81
CA PHE A 169 7.73 -18.19 21.26
C PHE A 169 6.71 -19.14 21.95
N SER A 170 6.43 -18.90 23.24
CA SER A 170 5.39 -19.58 24.02
C SER A 170 3.96 -19.24 23.59
N HIS A 171 3.78 -18.31 22.64
CA HIS A 171 2.52 -17.67 22.25
C HIS A 171 1.86 -16.81 23.34
N ALA A 172 2.55 -16.55 24.45
CA ALA A 172 2.11 -15.59 25.45
C ALA A 172 2.12 -14.16 24.88
N GLU A 173 1.09 -13.39 25.20
CA GLU A 173 0.99 -11.97 24.82
C GLU A 173 2.08 -11.14 25.52
N ARG A 174 2.64 -10.17 24.80
CA ARG A 174 3.68 -9.28 25.31
C ARG A 174 3.18 -7.83 25.36
N PHE A 175 3.43 -7.05 24.31
CA PHE A 175 3.15 -5.60 24.28
C PHE A 175 1.79 -5.25 23.64
N GLY A 176 0.91 -6.24 23.46
CA GLY A 176 -0.35 -6.08 22.73
C GLY A 176 -0.11 -5.93 21.22
N GLN A 177 -1.07 -5.32 20.52
CA GLN A 177 -0.99 -5.09 19.07
C GLN A 177 0.07 -4.03 18.74
N ILE A 178 0.97 -4.35 17.81
CA ILE A 178 2.01 -3.44 17.31
C ILE A 178 1.70 -3.13 15.85
N GLU A 179 1.57 -1.84 15.55
CA GLU A 179 1.51 -1.35 14.18
C GLU A 179 2.77 -0.56 13.87
N PHE A 180 3.29 -0.72 12.66
CA PHE A 180 4.40 0.07 12.16
C PHE A 180 4.12 0.56 10.74
N GLU A 181 4.84 1.62 10.37
CA GLU A 181 4.86 2.15 9.02
C GLU A 181 6.27 2.64 8.72
N PHE A 182 6.69 2.53 7.46
CA PHE A 182 8.00 3.00 7.05
C PHE A 182 7.83 4.20 6.11
N TYR A 183 8.55 5.28 6.42
CA TYR A 183 8.59 6.48 5.62
C TYR A 183 10.02 6.70 5.11
N SER A 184 10.15 6.95 3.81
CA SER A 184 11.41 7.37 3.18
C SER A 184 11.23 8.71 2.50
N TYR A 185 12.15 9.63 2.76
CA TYR A 185 12.25 10.89 2.05
C TYR A 185 13.69 11.10 1.58
N VAL A 186 13.85 11.80 0.47
CA VAL A 186 15.15 12.22 -0.03
C VAL A 186 15.36 13.65 0.45
N ILE A 187 16.46 13.89 1.16
CA ILE A 187 16.91 15.23 1.51
C ILE A 187 17.75 15.71 0.31
N ASP A 188 17.22 16.67 -0.44
CA ASP A 188 17.93 17.36 -1.52
C ASP A 188 19.06 18.26 -0.97
#